data_AF-A0A523AYJ5-F1
#
_entry.id   AF-A0A523AYJ5-F1
#
_cell.length_a   1.000
_cell.length_b   1.000
_cell.length_c   1.000
_cell.angle_alpha   90.00
_cell.angle_beta   90.00
_cell.angle_gamma   90.00
#
_symmetry.space_group_name_H-M   'P 1'
#
loop_
_entity.id
_entity.type
_entity.pdbx_description
1 polymer ?
#
loop_
_entity_poly.entity_id
_entity_poly.type
_entity_poly.pdbx_seq_one_letter_code
_entity_poly.pdbx_strand_id
1 'polypeptide(L)' 'MLTLEDLARMAQLSSALEVCGHPKPGNVHRTSDFPDATFEQFVASTIAIGPAMLLAARRGFSVGKGELRK' A
#
# COMPACT_ATOMS: atom_id res chain seq x y z
N MET A 1 -0.36 -20.87 -6.33
CA MET A 1 0.18 -19.90 -7.31
C MET A 1 -0.40 -18.54 -6.93
N LEU A 2 0.39 -17.47 -6.95
CA LEU A 2 -0.07 -16.13 -6.56
C LEU A 2 -1.02 -15.54 -7.61
N THR A 3 -2.04 -14.79 -7.16
CA THR A 3 -2.96 -14.03 -8.01
C THR A 3 -2.63 -12.54 -8.03
N LEU A 4 -3.29 -11.76 -8.89
CA LEU A 4 -3.14 -10.30 -8.92
C LEU A 4 -3.67 -9.64 -7.64
N GLU A 5 -4.70 -10.24 -7.03
CA GLU A 5 -5.25 -9.84 -5.74
C GLU A 5 -4.27 -10.12 -4.59
N ASP A 6 -3.45 -11.18 -4.67
CA ASP A 6 -2.34 -11.37 -3.71
C ASP A 6 -1.35 -10.20 -3.78
N LEU A 7 -1.05 -9.72 -4.98
CA LEU A 7 -0.14 -8.58 -5.19
C LEU A 7 -0.64 -7.29 -4.52
N ALA A 8 -1.95 -7.01 -4.66
CA ALA A 8 -2.57 -5.89 -3.96
C ALA A 8 -2.55 -6.06 -2.43
N ARG A 9 -2.89 -7.26 -1.93
CA ARG A 9 -2.85 -7.56 -0.49
C ARG A 9 -1.45 -7.47 0.10
N MET A 10 -0.43 -7.93 -0.64
CA MET A 10 0.97 -7.80 -0.23
C MET A 10 1.40 -6.34 -0.13
N ALA A 11 0.97 -5.48 -1.07
CA ALA A 11 1.24 -4.05 -1.01
C ALA A 11 0.54 -3.35 0.17
N GLN A 12 -0.71 -3.73 0.48
CA GLN A 12 -1.42 -3.25 1.67
C GLN A 12 -0.70 -3.69 2.95
N LEU A 13 -0.33 -4.97 3.04
CA LEU A 13 0.37 -5.54 4.19
C LEU A 13 1.75 -4.91 4.41
N SER A 14 2.55 -4.75 3.35
CA SER A 14 3.87 -4.12 3.47
C SER A 14 3.76 -2.67 3.96
N SER A 15 2.79 -1.92 3.42
CA SER A 15 2.51 -0.56 3.86
C SER A 15 2.06 -0.51 5.32
N ALA A 16 1.21 -1.45 5.74
CA ALA A 16 0.76 -1.55 7.14
C ALA A 16 1.91 -1.86 8.10
N LEU A 17 2.83 -2.75 7.72
CA LEU A 17 4.02 -3.07 8.52
C LEU A 17 4.97 -1.87 8.66
N GLU A 18 5.14 -1.09 7.60
CA GLU A 18 5.93 0.15 7.62
C GLU A 18 5.28 1.21 8.53
N VAL A 19 3.97 1.44 8.38
CA VAL A 19 3.22 2.41 9.18
C VAL A 19 3.22 2.02 10.66
N CYS A 20 2.98 0.75 10.98
CA CYS A 20 2.91 0.26 12.35
C CYS A 20 4.28 0.07 13.02
N GLY A 21 5.38 0.20 12.28
CA GLY A 21 6.73 0.10 12.82
C GLY A 21 6.96 1.10 13.95
N HIS A 22 7.52 0.62 15.06
CA HIS A 22 7.86 1.46 16.21
C HIS A 22 9.13 0.93 16.89
N PRO A 23 10.09 1.81 17.29
CA PRO A 23 10.08 3.26 17.18
C PRO A 23 10.22 3.77 15.74
N LYS A 24 9.62 4.94 15.43
CA LYS A 24 9.66 5.56 14.09
C LYS A 24 10.05 7.04 14.17
N PRO A 25 11.34 7.35 14.32
CA PRO A 25 11.80 8.72 14.53
C PRO A 25 11.43 9.65 13.37
N GLY A 26 10.93 10.84 13.68
CA GLY A 26 10.69 11.90 12.70
C GLY A 26 9.48 11.70 11.79
N ASN A 27 8.60 10.74 12.08
CA ASN A 27 7.38 10.49 11.30
C ASN A 27 6.18 10.23 12.24
N VAL A 28 4.98 10.17 11.66
CA VAL A 28 3.76 9.80 12.38
C VAL A 28 3.83 8.35 12.86
N HIS A 29 3.50 8.12 14.13
CA HIS A 29 3.33 6.80 14.73
C HIS A 29 2.36 6.85 15.90
N ARG A 30 2.07 5.69 16.51
CA ARG A 30 1.07 5.50 17.58
C ARG A 30 1.09 6.49 18.76
N THR A 31 2.17 7.24 18.97
CA THR A 31 2.32 8.19 20.08
C THR A 31 2.83 9.56 19.62
N SER A 32 2.84 9.83 18.31
CA SER A 32 3.32 11.09 17.75
C SER A 32 2.63 11.33 16.41
N ASP A 33 1.70 12.28 16.38
CA ASP A 33 1.01 12.74 15.18
C ASP A 33 1.61 14.06 14.66
N PHE A 34 1.29 14.41 13.41
CA PHE A 34 1.45 15.77 12.88
C PHE A 34 0.13 16.54 12.96
N PRO A 35 0.13 17.89 12.92
CA PRO A 35 -1.10 18.68 13.01
C PRO A 35 -2.17 18.35 11.97
N ASP A 36 -1.75 17.84 10.81
CA ASP A 36 -2.59 17.53 9.65
C ASP A 36 -2.62 16.03 9.29
N ALA A 37 -1.92 15.18 10.04
CA ALA A 37 -1.84 13.76 9.75
C ALA A 37 -1.70 12.90 11.02
N THR A 38 -2.63 11.95 11.22
CA THR A 38 -2.63 11.04 12.38
C THR A 38 -2.24 9.62 12.03
N PHE A 39 -1.78 8.87 13.02
CA PHE A 39 -1.43 7.45 12.85
C PHE A 39 -2.58 6.64 12.23
N GLU A 40 -3.82 6.86 12.66
CA GLU A 40 -5.00 6.17 12.12
C GLU A 40 -5.25 6.51 10.65
N GLN A 41 -5.00 7.75 10.23
CA GLN A 41 -5.10 8.13 8.81
C GLN A 41 -4.03 7.41 7.98
N PHE A 42 -2.80 7.29 8.50
CA PHE A 42 -1.76 6.48 7.87
C PHE A 42 -2.19 5.02 7.78
N VAL A 43 -2.70 4.41 8.85
CA VAL A 43 -3.19 3.01 8.82
C VAL A 43 -4.33 2.84 7.82
N ALA A 44 -5.30 3.76 7.78
CA ALA A 44 -6.38 3.74 6.82
C ALA A 44 -5.87 3.81 5.37
N SER A 45 -4.82 4.60 5.12
CA SER A 45 -4.20 4.70 3.79
C SER A 45 -3.66 3.35 3.29
N THR A 46 -3.14 2.51 4.19
CA THR A 46 -2.60 1.18 3.86
C THR A 46 -3.67 0.24 3.31
N ILE A 47 -4.94 0.44 3.70
CA ILE A 47 -6.07 -0.29 3.13
C ILE A 47 -6.52 0.38 1.84
N ALA A 48 -6.60 1.71 1.83
CA ALA A 48 -7.10 2.49 0.70
C ALA A 48 -6.29 2.31 -0.59
N ILE A 49 -4.99 1.99 -0.52
CA ILE A 49 -4.16 1.74 -1.71
C ILE A 49 -4.53 0.46 -2.48
N GLY A 50 -5.28 -0.47 -1.89
CA GLY A 50 -5.57 -1.80 -2.46
C GLY A 50 -6.12 -1.77 -3.90
N PRO A 51 -7.21 -1.04 -4.18
CA PRO A 51 -7.77 -0.94 -5.53
C PRO A 51 -6.79 -0.38 -6.57
N ALA A 52 -5.99 0.61 -6.20
CA ALA A 52 -4.97 1.20 -7.08
C ALA A 52 -3.86 0.18 -7.39
N MET A 53 -3.40 -0.57 -6.38
CA MET A 53 -2.40 -1.62 -6.54
C MET A 53 -2.92 -2.77 -7.40
N LEU A 54 -4.19 -3.16 -7.27
CA LEU A 54 -4.80 -4.17 -8.13
C LEU A 54 -4.89 -3.71 -9.58
N LEU A 55 -5.28 -2.44 -9.82
CA LEU A 55 -5.30 -1.87 -11.17
C LEU A 55 -3.90 -1.85 -11.79
N ALA A 56 -2.89 -1.44 -11.01
CA ALA A 56 -1.50 -1.45 -11.45
C ALA A 56 -1.03 -2.88 -11.78
N ALA A 57 -1.34 -3.86 -10.93
CA ALA A 57 -1.00 -5.26 -11.17
C ALA A 57 -1.65 -5.81 -12.45
N ARG A 58 -2.95 -5.53 -12.68
CA ARG A 58 -3.66 -5.90 -13.91
C ARG A 58 -3.03 -5.30 -15.16
N ARG A 59 -2.76 -3.99 -15.14
CA ARG A 59 -2.13 -3.30 -16.28
C ARG A 59 -0.72 -3.82 -16.55
N GLY A 60 0.09 -4.00 -15.51
CA GLY A 60 1.43 -4.57 -15.62
C GLY A 60 1.42 -5.98 -16.22
N PHE A 61 0.46 -6.82 -15.80
CA PHE A 61 0.28 -8.15 -16.36
C PHE A 61 -0.11 -8.13 -17.84
N SER A 62 -1.08 -7.29 -18.24
CA SER A 62 -1.48 -7.13 -19.64
C SER A 62 -0.35 -6.57 -20.53
N VAL A 63 0.46 -5.65 -20.00
CA VAL A 63 1.68 -5.18 -20.68
C VAL A 63 2.67 -6.33 -20.88
N GLY A 64 2.90 -7.16 -19.84
CA GLY A 64 3.76 -8.33 -19.93
C GLY A 64 3.29 -9.38 -20.95
N LYS A 65 1.98 -9.47 -21.17
CA LYS A 65 1.37 -10.31 -22.22
C LYS A 65 1.32 -9.66 -23.60
N GLY A 66 1.68 -8.39 -23.74
CA GLY A 66 1.54 -7.64 -25.00
C GLY A 66 0.10 -7.24 -25.35
N GLU A 67 -0.83 -7.35 -24.40
CA GLU A 67 -2.25 -7.00 -24.56
C GLU A 67 -2.51 -5.50 -24.37
N LEU A 68 -1.59 -4.80 -23.70
CA LEU A 68 -1.66 -3.36 -23.44
C LEU A 68 -0.32 -2.71 -23.80
N ARG A 69 -0.37 -1.58 -24.51
CA ARG A 69 0.83 -0.76 -24.77
C ARG A 69 1.19 0.05 -23.53
N LYS A 70 2.50 0.21 -23.30
CA LYS A 70 3.05 1.05 -22.23
C LYS A 70 2.80 2.52 -22.50
#